data_AF-A0A0Q6VJH7-F1
#
_entry.id   AF-A0A0Q6VJH7-F1
#
_cell.length_a   1.000
_cell.length_b   1.000
_cell.length_c   1.000
_cell.angle_alpha   90.00
_cell.angle_beta   90.00
_cell.angle_gamma   90.00
#
_symmetry.space_group_name_H-M   'P 1'
#
loop_
_entity.id
_entity.type
_entity.pdbx_description
1 polymer ?
#
loop_
_entity_poly.entity_id
_entity_poly.type
_entity_poly.pdbx_seq_one_letter_code
_entity_poly.pdbx_strand_id
1 'polypeptide(L)'
;MSVTASDTITDGKLVYLPPEAGDVNTPRFQPDPDWLESAEPTLQKAAMWRWFSTHYEDPETATPHDSAGNYLFLDGGPFLADKVIPDRFEGFVPDEVIQELVRSVQAEAGNEWAAKVLDRFGG
;
A
#
# COMPACT_ATOMS: atom_id res chain seq x y z
N MET A 1 -11.35 22.50 -5.65
CA MET A 1 -9.93 22.15 -5.92
C MET A 1 -9.75 20.75 -5.35
N SER A 2 -9.84 19.71 -6.17
CA SER A 2 -9.73 18.32 -5.71
C SER A 2 -8.27 17.92 -5.77
N VAL A 3 -7.69 17.58 -4.61
CA VAL A 3 -6.29 17.17 -4.48
C VAL A 3 -6.19 15.72 -4.97
N THR A 4 -5.67 15.55 -6.17
CA THR A 4 -5.28 14.26 -6.74
C THR A 4 -3.93 13.87 -6.19
N ALA A 5 -3.86 12.71 -5.53
CA ALA A 5 -2.63 12.20 -4.97
C ALA A 5 -2.06 11.10 -5.89
N SER A 6 -0.81 11.30 -6.29
CA SER A 6 -0.15 10.57 -7.36
C SER A 6 0.89 9.64 -6.73
N ASP A 7 0.69 8.33 -6.81
CA ASP A 7 1.65 7.33 -6.34
C ASP A 7 2.14 6.47 -7.51
N THR A 8 3.46 6.36 -7.64
CA THR A 8 4.21 5.83 -8.78
C THR A 8 4.49 4.34 -8.58
N ILE A 9 3.65 3.40 -9.04
CA ILE A 9 3.92 1.96 -8.78
C ILE A 9 3.63 1.05 -9.97
N THR A 10 3.21 1.61 -11.10
CA THR A 10 3.21 0.85 -12.35
C THR A 10 4.19 1.52 -13.30
N ASP A 11 5.40 0.96 -13.42
CA ASP A 11 6.34 1.34 -14.48
C ASP A 11 6.77 2.83 -14.46
N GLY A 12 6.86 3.45 -13.28
CA GLY A 12 7.18 4.88 -13.20
C GLY A 12 6.05 5.81 -13.66
N LYS A 13 4.84 5.27 -13.91
CA LYS A 13 3.69 6.01 -14.42
C LYS A 13 2.78 6.44 -13.28
N LEU A 14 2.44 7.73 -13.26
CA LEU A 14 1.43 8.27 -12.37
C LEU A 14 0.04 7.76 -12.81
N VAL A 15 -0.55 6.91 -11.97
CA VAL A 15 -1.91 6.40 -12.17
C VAL A 15 -2.84 7.15 -11.23
N TYR A 16 -3.84 7.81 -11.79
CA TYR A 16 -4.83 8.56 -11.02
C TYR A 16 -6.02 7.66 -10.71
N LEU A 17 -6.34 7.54 -9.42
CA LEU A 17 -7.56 6.87 -8.99
C LEU A 17 -8.75 7.82 -9.14
N PRO A 18 -9.82 7.38 -9.82
CA PRO A 18 -11.03 8.17 -9.95
C PRO A 18 -11.78 8.20 -8.60
N PRO A 19 -12.69 9.16 -8.37
CA PRO A 19 -13.42 9.25 -7.10
C PRO A 19 -14.28 8.02 -6.81
N GLU A 20 -14.68 7.27 -7.83
CA GLU A 20 -15.38 5.98 -7.72
C GLU A 20 -14.52 4.90 -7.05
N ALA A 21 -13.19 5.03 -7.09
CA ALA A 21 -12.29 4.12 -6.39
C ALA A 21 -12.36 4.25 -4.87
N GLY A 22 -12.95 5.34 -4.35
CA GLY A 22 -13.01 5.64 -2.93
C GLY A 22 -12.38 7.01 -2.60
N ASP A 23 -12.40 7.37 -1.32
CA ASP A 23 -11.87 8.66 -0.86
C ASP A 23 -10.34 8.64 -0.81
N VAL A 24 -9.69 9.06 -1.89
CA VAL A 24 -8.22 9.12 -1.98
C VAL A 24 -7.55 10.07 -0.98
N ASN A 25 -8.31 10.93 -0.29
CA ASN A 25 -7.81 11.89 0.68
C ASN A 25 -7.87 11.36 2.12
N THR A 26 -8.52 10.22 2.38
CA THR A 26 -8.51 9.65 3.73
C THR A 26 -7.11 9.15 4.09
N PRO A 27 -6.66 9.37 5.34
CA PRO A 27 -5.36 8.89 5.81
C PRO A 27 -5.23 7.36 5.76
N ARG A 28 -6.35 6.62 5.73
CA ARG A 28 -6.39 5.18 5.44
C ARG A 28 -7.28 4.94 4.23
N PHE A 29 -6.71 5.09 3.04
CA PHE A 29 -7.43 4.84 1.80
C PHE A 29 -8.03 3.44 1.81
N GLN A 30 -9.32 3.33 1.48
CA GLN A 30 -10.01 2.06 1.32
C GLN A 30 -10.64 2.05 -0.07
N PRO A 31 -10.21 1.14 -0.95
CA PRO A 31 -10.81 1.03 -2.26
C PRO A 31 -12.25 0.52 -2.16
N ASP A 32 -13.13 1.05 -2.99
CA ASP A 32 -14.48 0.54 -3.17
C ASP A 32 -14.42 -0.85 -3.84
N PRO A 33 -15.01 -1.90 -3.23
CA PRO A 33 -14.85 -3.27 -3.72
C PRO A 33 -15.56 -3.50 -5.06
N ASP A 34 -16.72 -2.90 -5.28
CA ASP A 34 -17.51 -3.03 -6.52
C ASP A 34 -16.77 -2.37 -7.69
N TRP A 35 -16.17 -1.19 -7.45
CA TRP A 35 -15.31 -0.55 -8.43
C TRP A 35 -14.02 -1.35 -8.66
N LEU A 36 -13.39 -1.86 -7.60
CA LEU A 36 -12.11 -2.56 -7.69
C LEU A 36 -12.21 -3.83 -8.55
N GLU A 37 -13.29 -4.59 -8.40
CA GLU A 37 -13.52 -5.83 -9.17
C GLU A 37 -13.65 -5.56 -10.68
N SER A 38 -14.26 -4.43 -11.06
CA SER A 38 -14.50 -4.05 -12.46
C SER A 38 -13.43 -3.14 -13.07
N ALA A 39 -12.49 -2.65 -12.26
CA ALA A 39 -11.44 -1.74 -12.69
C ALA A 39 -10.37 -2.44 -13.56
N GLU A 40 -9.73 -1.64 -14.43
CA GLU A 40 -8.60 -2.11 -15.22
C GLU A 40 -7.43 -2.56 -14.31
N PRO A 41 -6.62 -3.56 -14.70
CA PRO A 41 -5.52 -4.08 -13.87
C PRO A 41 -4.54 -3.01 -13.37
N THR A 42 -4.30 -1.97 -14.18
CA THR A 42 -3.44 -0.85 -13.79
C THR A 42 -4.06 -0.01 -12.66
N LEU A 43 -5.37 0.21 -12.70
CA LEU A 43 -6.12 0.92 -11.66
C LEU A 43 -6.25 0.07 -10.40
N GLN A 44 -6.46 -1.24 -10.54
CA GLN A 44 -6.45 -2.19 -9.42
C GLN A 44 -5.13 -2.13 -8.66
N LYS A 45 -3.99 -2.21 -9.35
CA LYS A 45 -2.66 -2.08 -8.72
C LYS A 45 -2.46 -0.75 -8.02
N ALA A 46 -2.87 0.36 -8.65
CA ALA A 46 -2.75 1.69 -8.05
C ALA A 46 -3.60 1.81 -6.76
N ALA A 47 -4.81 1.24 -6.76
CA ALA A 47 -5.70 1.24 -5.60
C ALA A 47 -5.16 0.36 -4.47
N MET A 48 -4.70 -0.85 -4.79
CA MET A 48 -4.08 -1.77 -3.83
C MET A 48 -2.82 -1.16 -3.21
N TRP A 49 -1.95 -0.56 -4.04
CA TRP A 49 -0.78 0.14 -3.52
C TRP A 49 -1.16 1.28 -2.59
N ARG A 50 -2.10 2.14 -3.01
CA ARG A 50 -2.46 3.30 -2.21
C ARG A 50 -3.07 2.90 -0.87
N TRP A 51 -3.82 1.80 -0.85
CA TRP A 51 -4.25 1.19 0.40
C TRP A 51 -3.03 0.74 1.23
N PHE A 52 -2.09 0.03 0.62
CA PHE A 52 -0.90 -0.45 1.30
C PHE A 52 -0.02 0.69 1.86
N SER A 53 0.30 1.73 1.08
CA SER A 53 1.14 2.86 1.50
C SER A 53 0.49 3.81 2.53
N THR A 54 -0.83 3.71 2.71
CA THR A 54 -1.56 4.41 3.77
C THR A 54 -1.67 3.59 5.06
N HIS A 55 -1.45 2.27 5.00
CA HIS A 55 -1.52 1.36 6.15
C HIS A 55 -0.15 0.92 6.64
N TYR A 56 0.85 0.93 5.77
CA TYR A 56 2.21 0.47 6.03
C TYR A 56 3.22 1.51 5.55
N GLU A 57 4.37 1.50 6.19
CA GLU A 57 5.51 2.36 5.88
C GLU A 57 6.81 1.57 5.95
N ASP A 58 7.82 2.09 5.27
CA ASP A 58 9.12 1.45 5.16
C ASP A 58 9.81 1.43 6.55
N PRO A 59 10.25 0.24 7.03
CA PRO A 59 10.79 0.11 8.37
C PRO A 59 12.13 0.85 8.56
N GLU A 60 12.95 1.06 7.51
CA GLU A 60 14.17 1.86 7.61
C GLU A 60 13.89 3.30 8.02
N THR A 61 12.74 3.83 7.58
CA THR A 61 12.35 5.21 7.86
C THR A 61 11.45 5.36 9.09
N ALA A 62 10.67 4.32 9.39
CA ALA A 62 9.62 4.34 10.40
C ALA A 62 10.06 3.83 11.77
N THR A 63 11.00 2.88 11.79
CA THR A 63 11.38 2.16 13.00
C THR A 63 12.81 2.49 13.42
N PRO A 64 13.06 2.72 14.72
CA PRO A 64 14.43 2.81 15.21
C PRO A 64 15.12 1.46 15.07
N HIS A 65 16.42 1.47 14.77
CA HIS A 65 17.24 0.25 14.71
C HIS A 65 17.95 0.01 16.05
N ASP A 66 18.14 -1.26 16.38
CA ASP A 66 19.03 -1.63 17.48
C ASP A 66 20.51 -1.45 17.09
N SER A 67 21.43 -1.67 18.05
CA SER A 67 22.87 -1.57 17.80
C SER A 67 23.42 -2.64 16.84
N ALA A 68 22.62 -3.64 16.49
CA ALA A 68 22.94 -4.68 15.51
C ALA A 68 22.30 -4.40 14.12
N GLY A 69 21.55 -3.31 13.97
CA GLY A 69 20.88 -2.92 12.73
C GLY A 69 19.54 -3.60 12.48
N ASN A 70 18.92 -4.22 13.48
CA ASN A 70 17.59 -4.82 13.35
C ASN A 70 16.49 -3.78 13.58
N TYR A 71 15.42 -3.85 12.77
CA TYR A 71 14.22 -3.02 12.91
C TYR A 71 13.45 -3.33 14.20
N LEU A 72 13.11 -2.28 14.96
CA LEU A 72 12.26 -2.40 16.14
C LEU A 72 10.81 -2.08 15.77
N PHE A 73 10.02 -3.12 15.50
CA PHE A 73 8.59 -3.02 15.21
C PHE A 73 7.75 -2.74 16.47
N LEU A 74 7.85 -1.52 17.00
CA LEU A 74 7.19 -1.11 18.25
C LEU A 74 5.66 -1.15 18.19
N ASP A 75 5.10 -0.95 17.01
CA ASP A 75 3.65 -0.84 16.76
C ASP A 75 3.09 -2.02 15.94
N GLY A 76 3.86 -3.12 15.86
CA GLY A 76 3.51 -4.35 15.13
C GLY A 76 4.31 -4.56 13.85
N GLY A 77 4.49 -5.84 13.49
CA GLY A 77 5.27 -6.29 12.33
C GLY A 77 6.27 -7.40 12.66
N PRO A 78 7.10 -7.84 11.69
CA PRO A 78 7.11 -7.40 10.29
C PRO A 78 5.86 -7.85 9.55
N PHE A 79 5.25 -6.94 8.79
CA PHE A 79 4.17 -7.27 7.88
C PHE A 79 4.77 -7.63 6.52
N LEU A 80 4.47 -8.82 6.03
CA LEU A 80 5.01 -9.29 4.77
C LEU A 80 4.12 -8.83 3.61
N ALA A 81 4.67 -8.08 2.66
CA ALA A 81 3.92 -7.58 1.51
C ALA A 81 3.28 -8.72 0.69
N ASP A 82 3.98 -9.85 0.54
CA ASP A 82 3.48 -11.07 -0.13
C ASP A 82 2.37 -11.81 0.63
N LYS A 83 2.03 -11.38 1.85
CA LYS A 83 0.93 -11.93 2.64
C LYS A 83 -0.20 -10.93 2.77
N VAL A 84 0.14 -9.70 3.18
CA VAL A 84 -0.85 -8.67 3.48
C VAL A 84 -1.62 -8.22 2.25
N ILE A 85 -0.95 -8.06 1.10
CA ILE A 85 -1.63 -7.62 -0.13
C ILE A 85 -2.55 -8.73 -0.65
N PRO A 86 -2.11 -10.00 -0.84
CA PRO A 86 -3.00 -11.06 -1.27
C PRO A 86 -4.16 -11.33 -0.31
N ASP A 87 -3.92 -11.42 1.01
CA ASP A 87 -4.97 -11.70 2.01
C ASP A 87 -6.10 -10.66 1.98
N ARG A 88 -5.78 -9.41 1.63
CA ARG A 88 -6.76 -8.33 1.54
C ARG A 88 -7.56 -8.34 0.23
N PHE A 89 -6.91 -8.66 -0.88
CA PHE A 89 -7.46 -8.44 -2.23
C PHE A 89 -7.80 -9.71 -2.98
N GLU A 90 -7.46 -10.88 -2.43
CA GLU A 90 -7.93 -12.15 -2.94
C GLU A 90 -9.46 -12.16 -3.01
N GLY A 91 -9.99 -12.63 -4.14
CA GLY A 91 -11.42 -12.63 -4.42
C GLY A 91 -11.98 -11.36 -5.07
N PHE A 92 -11.27 -10.22 -5.03
CA PHE A 92 -11.65 -9.00 -5.75
C PHE A 92 -10.78 -8.75 -6.99
N VAL A 93 -9.48 -9.02 -6.86
CA VAL A 93 -8.49 -8.76 -7.90
C VAL A 93 -7.89 -10.09 -8.37
N PRO A 94 -7.63 -10.28 -9.68
CA PRO A 94 -6.96 -11.48 -10.16
C PRO A 94 -5.58 -11.67 -9.52
N ASP A 95 -5.25 -12.90 -9.14
CA ASP A 95 -3.97 -13.21 -8.46
C ASP A 95 -2.75 -12.73 -9.25
N GLU A 96 -2.76 -12.84 -10.59
CA GLU A 96 -1.65 -12.35 -11.42
C GLU A 96 -1.36 -10.85 -11.21
N VAL A 97 -2.40 -10.05 -11.06
CA VAL A 97 -2.30 -8.59 -10.82
C VAL A 97 -1.79 -8.30 -9.42
N ILE A 98 -2.25 -9.08 -8.42
CA ILE A 98 -1.77 -9.01 -7.03
C ILE A 98 -0.28 -9.35 -6.97
N GLN A 99 0.13 -10.47 -7.57
CA GLN A 99 1.51 -10.94 -7.56
C GLN A 99 2.44 -9.95 -8.28
N GLU A 100 1.98 -9.33 -9.36
CA GLU A 100 2.76 -8.29 -10.07
C GLU A 100 3.00 -7.06 -9.19
N LEU A 101 1.99 -6.62 -8.45
CA LEU A 101 2.15 -5.54 -7.47
C LEU A 101 3.14 -5.96 -6.38
N VAL A 102 2.94 -7.12 -5.74
CA VAL A 102 3.83 -7.64 -4.67
C VAL A 102 5.28 -7.65 -5.12
N ARG A 103 5.57 -8.15 -6.34
CA ARG A 103 6.93 -8.15 -6.89
C ARG A 103 7.50 -6.74 -7.03
N SER A 104 6.67 -5.78 -7.45
CA SER A 104 7.08 -4.37 -7.59
C SER A 104 7.41 -3.76 -6.22
N VAL A 105 6.56 -4.00 -5.21
CA VAL A 105 6.78 -3.57 -3.83
C VAL A 105 8.08 -4.16 -3.26
N GLN A 106 8.28 -5.47 -3.45
CA GLN A 106 9.48 -6.17 -3.02
C GLN A 106 10.76 -5.68 -3.71
N ALA A 107 10.67 -5.30 -4.99
CA ALA A 107 11.81 -4.78 -5.73
C ALA A 107 12.21 -3.37 -5.30
N GLU A 108 11.25 -2.56 -4.83
CA GLU A 108 11.48 -1.17 -4.45
C GLU A 108 11.97 -1.02 -3.00
N ALA A 109 11.29 -1.65 -2.04
CA ALA A 109 11.55 -1.48 -0.60
C ALA A 109 11.67 -2.79 0.18
N GLY A 110 11.54 -3.94 -0.50
CA GLY A 110 11.62 -5.26 0.14
C GLY A 110 10.29 -5.79 0.65
N ASN A 111 10.35 -6.94 1.34
CA ASN A 111 9.15 -7.67 1.74
C ASN A 111 8.66 -7.32 3.15
N GLU A 112 9.50 -6.71 3.99
CA GLU A 112 9.21 -6.44 5.39
C GLU A 112 8.75 -4.99 5.58
N TRP A 113 7.55 -4.82 6.13
CA TRP A 113 6.93 -3.50 6.30
C TRP A 113 6.49 -3.27 7.74
N ALA A 114 6.55 -2.01 8.18
CA ALA A 114 6.06 -1.58 9.48
C ALA A 114 4.63 -1.05 9.37
N ALA A 115 3.82 -1.23 10.43
CA ALA A 115 2.50 -0.62 10.48
C ALA A 115 2.60 0.91 10.57
N LYS A 116 1.80 1.61 9.77
CA LYS A 116 1.75 3.07 9.76
C LYS A 116 0.87 3.59 10.88
N VAL A 117 1.49 4.28 11.83
CA VAL A 117 0.80 4.86 12.99
C VAL A 117 0.30 6.25 12.64
N LEU A 118 -1.01 6.40 12.46
CA LEU A 118 -1.62 7.69 12.15
C LEU A 118 -1.52 8.71 13.30
N ASP A 119 -1.28 8.25 14.53
CA ASP A 119 -1.42 9.06 15.75
C ASP A 119 -0.14 9.82 16.17
N ARG A 120 1.01 9.64 15.50
CA ARG A 120 2.27 10.27 15.98
C ARG A 120 2.36 11.78 15.72
N PHE A 121 1.53 12.37 14.84
CA PHE A 121 1.55 13.81 14.55
C PHE A 121 0.14 14.44 14.40
N GLY A 122 -0.85 13.93 15.13
CA GLY A 122 -2.26 14.34 15.01
C GLY A 122 -2.90 14.84 16.30
N GLY A 123 -2.34 15.88 16.92
CA GLY A 123 -2.93 16.65 18.02
C GLY A 123 -2.25 18.00 18.17
#